data_AF-A0A7S1RXA3-F1
#
_entry.id   AF-A0A7S1RXA3-F1
#
_cell.length_a   1.000
_cell.length_b   1.000
_cell.length_c   1.000
_cell.angle_alpha   90.00
_cell.angle_beta   90.00
_cell.angle_gamma   90.00
#
_symmetry.space_group_name_H-M   'P 1'
#
loop_
_entity.id
_entity.type
_entity.pdbx_description
1 polymer ?
#
loop_
_entity_poly.entity_id
_entity_poly.type
_entity_poly.pdbx_seq_one_letter_code
_entity_poly.pdbx_strand_id
1 'polypeptide(L)'
;RSWTVTEAKEALEGPSGIPKGEQRLLLGVRELADGEPLGPLAGSGGRLELTALRCKPQRVTMLAEVGGDGLSLRFASQELQADREVVLAAVARDADALQFASDGLKADRAIVLAAVRQKGAAVAWASKALQADREVALASVGQNGNALQSLPEEMRADREVVLTAVRRKGSVLRWASHELRNDDEVVAAASENFYFTREELAQLRAA
;
A
#
# COMPACT_ATOMS: atom_id res chain seq x y z
N ARG A 1 -31.87 17.51 -0.41
CA ARG A 1 -30.47 17.31 0.03
C ARG A 1 -30.34 15.87 0.46
N SER A 2 -29.44 15.09 -0.14
CA SER A 2 -29.16 13.72 0.31
C SER A 2 -28.25 13.78 1.52
N TRP A 3 -28.56 13.02 2.58
CA TRP A 3 -27.61 12.81 3.67
C TRP A 3 -26.41 11.99 3.20
N THR A 4 -25.28 12.21 3.83
CA THR A 4 -24.08 11.36 3.78
C THR A 4 -24.04 10.43 4.98
N VAL A 5 -23.25 9.36 4.90
CA VAL A 5 -22.98 8.47 6.05
C VAL A 5 -22.38 9.25 7.23
N THR A 6 -21.50 10.21 6.95
CA THR A 6 -20.91 11.10 7.97
C THR A 6 -21.98 11.87 8.76
N GLU A 7 -22.91 12.52 8.06
CA GLU A 7 -24.01 13.26 8.68
C GLU A 7 -24.95 12.32 9.46
N ALA A 8 -25.16 11.09 8.97
CA ALA A 8 -25.93 10.09 9.70
C ALA A 8 -25.26 9.65 11.00
N LYS A 9 -23.94 9.44 11.00
CA LYS A 9 -23.20 9.10 12.23
C LYS A 9 -23.27 10.23 13.27
N GLU A 10 -23.17 11.49 12.84
CA GLU A 10 -23.33 12.66 13.71
C GLU A 10 -24.73 12.71 14.35
N ALA A 11 -25.77 12.49 13.56
CA ALA A 11 -27.15 12.48 14.06
C ALA A 11 -27.43 11.32 15.03
N LEU A 12 -26.76 10.17 14.85
CA LEU A 12 -26.90 8.99 15.70
C LEU A 12 -26.16 9.13 17.04
N GLU A 13 -25.19 10.03 17.17
CA GLU A 13 -24.34 10.12 18.37
C GLU A 13 -25.16 10.41 19.63
N GLY A 14 -26.06 11.39 19.60
CA GLY A 14 -26.91 11.72 20.74
C GLY A 14 -27.85 10.58 21.15
N PRO A 15 -28.66 10.02 20.22
CA PRO A 15 -29.58 8.93 20.52
C PRO A 15 -28.91 7.61 20.93
N SER A 16 -27.76 7.28 20.34
CA SER A 16 -27.08 6.00 20.61
C SER A 16 -26.10 6.07 21.79
N GLY A 17 -25.62 7.27 22.15
CA GLY A 17 -24.51 7.45 23.07
C GLY A 17 -23.18 6.91 22.55
N ILE A 18 -23.10 6.55 21.27
CA ILE A 18 -21.87 6.05 20.62
C ILE A 18 -21.21 7.23 19.90
N PRO A 19 -19.98 7.63 20.27
CA PRO A 19 -19.27 8.69 19.57
C PRO A 19 -19.16 8.40 18.07
N LYS A 20 -19.29 9.41 17.19
CA LYS A 20 -19.22 9.25 15.72
C LYS A 20 -18.06 8.37 15.24
N GLY A 21 -16.88 8.54 15.82
CA GLY A 21 -15.68 7.76 15.47
C GLY A 21 -15.76 6.28 15.87
N GLU A 22 -16.59 5.94 16.85
CA GLU A 22 -16.86 4.57 17.27
C GLU A 22 -18.00 3.92 16.45
N GLN A 23 -18.61 4.61 15.50
CA GLN A 23 -19.74 4.08 14.73
C GLN A 23 -19.30 3.49 13.37
N ARG A 24 -19.75 2.26 13.09
CA ARG A 24 -19.81 1.70 11.72
C ARG A 24 -21.25 1.50 11.31
N LEU A 25 -21.63 2.00 10.14
CA LEU A 25 -22.99 1.88 9.60
C LEU A 25 -23.00 0.85 8.49
N LEU A 26 -23.93 -0.10 8.56
CA LEU A 26 -24.11 -1.14 7.56
C LEU A 26 -25.50 -1.07 6.93
N LEU A 27 -25.56 -1.26 5.62
CA LEU A 27 -26.78 -1.58 4.90
C LEU A 27 -26.83 -3.09 4.66
N GLY A 28 -27.66 -3.78 5.45
CA GLY A 28 -27.62 -5.24 5.55
C GLY A 28 -26.27 -5.70 6.10
N VAL A 29 -25.47 -6.37 5.25
CA VAL A 29 -24.11 -6.83 5.59
C VAL A 29 -22.99 -5.94 5.03
N ARG A 30 -23.34 -4.92 4.24
CA ARG A 30 -22.37 -4.04 3.59
C ARG A 30 -22.10 -2.82 4.46
N GLU A 31 -20.84 -2.63 4.85
CA GLU A 31 -20.43 -1.37 5.46
C GLU A 31 -20.49 -0.22 4.44
N LEU A 32 -20.97 0.93 4.91
CA LEU A 32 -21.04 2.16 4.14
C LEU A 32 -19.82 3.04 4.42
N ALA A 33 -19.22 3.61 3.38
CA ALA A 33 -18.12 4.54 3.52
C ALA A 33 -18.61 5.91 3.99
N ASP A 34 -17.81 6.63 4.78
CA ASP A 34 -18.21 7.93 5.38
C ASP A 34 -18.70 8.98 4.38
N GLY A 35 -18.14 9.00 3.17
CA GLY A 35 -18.53 9.91 2.09
C GLY A 35 -19.70 9.44 1.23
N GLU A 36 -20.23 8.23 1.47
CA GLU A 36 -21.27 7.64 0.62
C GLU A 36 -22.62 8.38 0.82
N PRO A 37 -23.29 8.81 -0.27
CA PRO A 37 -24.61 9.43 -0.17
C PRO A 37 -25.69 8.37 0.13
N LEU A 38 -26.53 8.63 1.12
CA LEU A 38 -27.58 7.72 1.56
C LEU A 38 -28.87 7.79 0.73
N GLY A 39 -29.16 8.93 0.11
CA GLY A 39 -30.38 9.15 -0.67
C GLY A 39 -30.59 8.12 -1.78
N PRO A 40 -29.59 7.82 -2.62
CA PRO A 40 -29.70 6.77 -3.64
C PRO A 40 -29.97 5.36 -3.08
N LEU A 41 -29.61 5.10 -1.82
CA LEU A 41 -29.76 3.78 -1.18
C LEU A 41 -31.18 3.54 -0.64
N ALA A 42 -31.95 4.59 -0.35
CA ALA A 42 -33.28 4.50 0.26
C ALA A 42 -34.39 4.06 -0.72
N GLY A 43 -34.08 3.96 -2.02
CA GLY A 43 -35.05 3.62 -3.06
C GLY A 43 -36.25 4.58 -3.11
N SER A 44 -37.38 4.12 -3.64
CA SER A 44 -38.62 4.89 -3.76
C SER A 44 -39.38 5.08 -2.44
N GLY A 45 -39.04 4.31 -1.40
CA GLY A 45 -39.73 4.31 -0.11
C GLY A 45 -39.23 5.37 0.88
N GLY A 46 -38.11 6.05 0.59
CA GLY A 46 -37.58 7.13 1.43
C GLY A 46 -37.11 6.72 2.84
N ARG A 47 -37.23 5.44 3.20
CA ARG A 47 -36.80 4.87 4.48
C ARG A 47 -35.64 3.92 4.23
N LEU A 48 -34.55 4.15 4.96
CA LEU A 48 -33.36 3.31 4.95
C LEU A 48 -33.18 2.69 6.33
N GLU A 49 -32.95 1.39 6.38
CA GLU A 49 -32.64 0.67 7.62
C GLU A 49 -31.14 0.36 7.65
N LEU A 50 -30.47 0.81 8.70
CA LEU A 50 -29.03 0.68 8.89
C LEU A 50 -28.75 0.01 10.23
N THR A 51 -27.74 -0.86 10.24
CA THR A 51 -27.18 -1.42 11.47
C THR A 51 -26.02 -0.57 11.92
N ALA A 52 -26.08 0.01 13.13
CA ALA A 52 -24.96 0.69 13.75
C ALA A 52 -24.19 -0.27 14.66
N LEU A 53 -22.89 -0.45 14.41
CA LEU A 53 -21.99 -1.20 15.26
C LEU A 53 -21.08 -0.25 16.04
N ARG A 54 -20.94 -0.49 17.35
CA ARG A 54 -19.96 0.17 18.18
C ARG A 54 -18.59 -0.49 18.01
N CYS A 55 -17.60 0.31 17.62
CA CYS A 55 -16.21 -0.08 17.58
C CYS A 55 -15.55 0.12 18.94
N LYS A 56 -14.52 -0.68 19.22
CA LYS A 56 -13.70 -0.53 20.42
C LYS A 56 -13.04 0.86 20.43
N PRO A 57 -13.06 1.61 21.55
CA PRO A 57 -12.41 2.93 21.65
C PRO A 57 -10.94 2.90 21.22
N GLN A 58 -10.22 1.81 21.51
CA GLN A 58 -8.81 1.63 21.15
C GLN A 58 -8.57 1.73 19.64
N ARG A 59 -9.51 1.28 18.81
CA ARG A 59 -9.40 1.40 17.34
C ARG A 59 -9.51 2.85 16.91
N VAL A 60 -10.42 3.61 17.52
CA VAL A 60 -10.62 5.03 17.21
C VAL A 60 -9.40 5.86 17.65
N THR A 61 -8.90 5.60 18.85
CA THR A 61 -7.65 6.19 19.34
C THR A 61 -6.50 5.88 18.39
N MET A 62 -6.35 4.62 17.98
CA MET A 62 -5.30 4.21 17.06
C MET A 62 -5.41 4.90 15.69
N LEU A 63 -6.62 5.03 15.14
CA LEU A 63 -6.86 5.75 13.88
C LEU A 63 -6.43 7.22 13.97
N ALA A 64 -6.66 7.88 15.10
CA ALA A 64 -6.19 9.25 15.33
C ALA A 64 -4.66 9.33 15.44
N GLU A 65 -4.04 8.39 16.16
CA GLU A 65 -2.58 8.31 16.32
C GLU A 65 -1.87 8.09 14.99
N VAL A 66 -2.29 7.09 14.20
CA VAL A 66 -1.68 6.83 12.88
C VAL A 66 -1.92 7.95 11.88
N GLY A 67 -2.99 8.73 12.07
CA GLY A 67 -3.25 9.93 11.26
C GLY A 67 -2.19 11.02 11.44
N GLY A 68 -1.62 11.15 12.65
CA GLY A 68 -0.53 12.06 12.96
C GLY A 68 0.86 11.50 12.64
N ASP A 69 1.08 10.23 12.97
CA ASP A 69 2.34 9.49 12.71
C ASP A 69 2.03 8.04 12.32
N GLY A 70 2.20 7.69 11.04
CA GLY A 70 1.93 6.34 10.54
C GLY A 70 2.76 5.26 11.23
N LEU A 71 3.96 5.59 11.73
CA LEU A 71 4.83 4.64 12.41
C LEU A 71 4.37 4.32 13.83
N SER A 72 3.40 5.07 14.39
CA SER A 72 2.78 4.76 15.68
C SER A 72 2.12 3.38 15.71
N LEU A 73 1.78 2.80 14.54
CA LEU A 73 1.28 1.43 14.38
C LEU A 73 2.15 0.37 15.08
N ARG A 74 3.45 0.62 15.23
CA ARG A 74 4.37 -0.28 15.95
C ARG A 74 4.00 -0.51 17.42
N PHE A 75 3.26 0.42 18.02
CA PHE A 75 2.81 0.35 19.41
C PHE A 75 1.39 -0.22 19.55
N ALA A 76 0.70 -0.44 18.44
CA ALA A 76 -0.64 -0.99 18.42
C ALA A 76 -0.65 -2.46 18.88
N SER A 77 -1.78 -2.93 19.41
CA SER A 77 -1.97 -4.35 19.69
C SER A 77 -1.96 -5.18 18.40
N GLN A 78 -1.70 -6.49 18.50
CA GLN A 78 -1.76 -7.39 17.33
C GLN A 78 -3.11 -7.36 16.62
N GLU A 79 -4.21 -7.18 17.36
CA GLU A 79 -5.56 -7.01 16.80
C GLU A 79 -5.63 -5.77 15.90
N LEU A 80 -5.05 -4.65 16.33
CA LEU A 80 -5.03 -3.39 15.57
C LEU A 80 -4.01 -3.40 14.43
N GLN A 81 -2.88 -4.09 14.58
CA GLN A 81 -1.93 -4.36 13.49
C GLN A 81 -2.53 -5.28 12.42
N ALA A 82 -3.60 -6.01 12.75
CA ALA A 82 -4.40 -6.79 11.82
C ALA A 82 -5.68 -6.08 11.36
N ASP A 83 -5.98 -4.88 11.86
CA ASP A 83 -7.11 -4.08 11.39
C ASP A 83 -6.74 -3.38 10.08
N ARG A 84 -7.43 -3.76 9.01
CA ARG A 84 -7.19 -3.26 7.65
C ARG A 84 -7.25 -1.74 7.58
N GLU A 85 -8.21 -1.11 8.24
CA GLU A 85 -8.45 0.34 8.13
C GLU A 85 -7.36 1.10 8.88
N VAL A 86 -6.98 0.62 10.08
CA VAL A 86 -5.87 1.18 10.85
C VAL A 86 -4.57 1.10 10.05
N VAL A 87 -4.26 -0.06 9.45
CA VAL A 87 -3.05 -0.25 8.66
C VAL A 87 -3.06 0.62 7.39
N LEU A 88 -4.19 0.73 6.69
CA LEU A 88 -4.30 1.60 5.53
C LEU A 88 -4.12 3.09 5.90
N ALA A 89 -4.70 3.52 7.01
CA ALA A 89 -4.51 4.89 7.52
C ALA A 89 -3.04 5.15 7.86
N ALA A 90 -2.37 4.19 8.50
CA ALA A 90 -0.95 4.25 8.81
C ALA A 90 -0.08 4.31 7.56
N VAL A 91 -0.30 3.42 6.60
CA VAL A 91 0.41 3.37 5.30
C VAL A 91 0.18 4.63 4.48
N ALA A 92 -1.03 5.19 4.50
CA ALA A 92 -1.32 6.44 3.81
C ALA A 92 -0.49 7.61 4.37
N ARG A 93 -0.12 7.54 5.65
CA ARG A 93 0.73 8.54 6.30
C ARG A 93 2.23 8.25 6.13
N ASP A 94 2.64 7.00 6.29
CA ASP A 94 4.00 6.52 6.04
C ASP A 94 4.00 5.07 5.54
N ALA A 95 4.44 4.85 4.30
CA ALA A 95 4.54 3.54 3.68
C ALA A 95 5.37 2.52 4.47
N ASP A 96 6.35 2.96 5.25
CA ASP A 96 7.14 2.07 6.11
C ASP A 96 6.32 1.50 7.27
N ALA A 97 5.14 2.04 7.57
CA ALA A 97 4.22 1.47 8.56
C ALA A 97 3.77 0.06 8.19
N LEU A 98 3.83 -0.33 6.90
CA LEU A 98 3.55 -1.69 6.44
C LEU A 98 4.39 -2.75 7.19
N GLN A 99 5.59 -2.40 7.66
CA GLN A 99 6.45 -3.31 8.43
C GLN A 99 5.80 -3.81 9.73
N PHE A 100 4.87 -3.04 10.30
CA PHE A 100 4.18 -3.35 11.56
C PHE A 100 2.82 -4.01 11.35
N ALA A 101 2.35 -4.11 10.11
CA ALA A 101 1.12 -4.82 9.81
C ALA A 101 1.26 -6.33 10.08
N SER A 102 0.14 -6.99 10.33
CA SER A 102 0.08 -8.45 10.43
C SER A 102 0.50 -9.12 9.12
N ASP A 103 0.96 -10.38 9.19
CA ASP A 103 1.40 -11.12 8.00
C ASP A 103 0.30 -11.25 6.94
N GLY A 104 -0.96 -11.38 7.36
CA GLY A 104 -2.11 -11.40 6.47
C GLY A 104 -2.28 -10.09 5.68
N LEU A 105 -2.03 -8.94 6.32
CA LEU A 105 -2.12 -7.64 5.65
C LEU A 105 -0.86 -7.30 4.84
N LYS A 106 0.31 -7.84 5.21
CA LYS A 106 1.51 -7.85 4.35
C LYS A 106 1.35 -8.72 3.11
N ALA A 107 0.41 -9.66 3.12
CA ALA A 107 -0.02 -10.45 1.97
C ALA A 107 -1.23 -9.84 1.24
N ASP A 108 -1.78 -8.70 1.72
CA ASP A 108 -2.86 -8.01 1.04
C ASP A 108 -2.34 -7.14 -0.09
N ARG A 109 -2.64 -7.53 -1.32
CA ARG A 109 -2.16 -6.87 -2.53
C ARG A 109 -2.51 -5.38 -2.58
N ALA A 110 -3.70 -4.99 -2.15
CA ALA A 110 -4.15 -3.61 -2.24
C ALA A 110 -3.42 -2.70 -1.24
N ILE A 111 -3.19 -3.19 -0.02
CA ILE A 111 -2.40 -2.46 0.99
C ILE A 111 -0.94 -2.33 0.54
N VAL A 112 -0.34 -3.42 0.06
CA VAL A 112 1.05 -3.40 -0.43
C VAL A 112 1.20 -2.45 -1.60
N LEU A 113 0.30 -2.47 -2.58
CA LEU A 113 0.34 -1.53 -3.70
C LEU A 113 0.16 -0.08 -3.25
N ALA A 114 -0.67 0.19 -2.23
CA ALA A 114 -0.78 1.54 -1.66
C ALA A 114 0.55 2.02 -1.07
N ALA A 115 1.23 1.17 -0.28
CA ALA A 115 2.54 1.49 0.29
C ALA A 115 3.61 1.68 -0.80
N VAL A 116 3.69 0.75 -1.75
CA VAL A 116 4.69 0.73 -2.82
C VAL A 116 4.56 1.95 -3.75
N ARG A 117 3.33 2.37 -4.07
CA ARG A 117 3.08 3.56 -4.88
C ARG A 117 3.52 4.85 -4.18
N GLN A 118 3.46 4.89 -2.85
CA GLN A 118 4.00 6.01 -2.08
C GLN A 118 5.52 5.92 -1.93
N LYS A 119 6.06 4.74 -1.67
CA LYS A 119 7.50 4.46 -1.49
C LYS A 119 7.85 3.06 -2.00
N GLY A 120 8.55 2.97 -3.13
CA GLY A 120 8.85 1.71 -3.81
C GLY A 120 9.57 0.70 -2.93
N ALA A 121 10.46 1.19 -2.04
CA ALA A 121 11.19 0.36 -1.09
C ALA A 121 10.30 -0.37 -0.06
N ALA A 122 9.05 0.07 0.13
CA ALA A 122 8.09 -0.60 1.02
C ALA A 122 7.75 -2.03 0.58
N VAL A 123 8.05 -2.42 -0.67
CA VAL A 123 7.92 -3.81 -1.13
C VAL A 123 8.70 -4.79 -0.25
N ALA A 124 9.80 -4.34 0.38
CA ALA A 124 10.60 -5.17 1.28
C ALA A 124 9.81 -5.67 2.50
N TRP A 125 8.72 -4.98 2.87
CA TRP A 125 7.84 -5.35 3.98
C TRP A 125 6.68 -6.25 3.57
N ALA A 126 6.43 -6.42 2.28
CA ALA A 126 5.39 -7.30 1.77
C ALA A 126 5.73 -8.77 2.01
N SER A 127 4.72 -9.64 1.96
CA SER A 127 4.92 -11.09 1.96
C SER A 127 5.83 -11.53 0.80
N LYS A 128 6.53 -12.66 0.95
CA LYS A 128 7.40 -13.19 -0.12
C LYS A 128 6.66 -13.43 -1.44
N ALA A 129 5.41 -13.86 -1.37
CA ALA A 129 4.55 -14.01 -2.55
C ALA A 129 4.35 -12.68 -3.30
N LEU A 130 4.09 -11.59 -2.59
CA LEU A 130 3.92 -10.27 -3.20
C LEU A 130 5.24 -9.58 -3.58
N GLN A 131 6.36 -9.93 -2.94
CA GLN A 131 7.69 -9.51 -3.41
C GLN A 131 8.01 -10.11 -4.79
N ALA A 132 7.51 -11.32 -5.07
CA ALA A 132 7.63 -11.99 -6.37
C ALA A 132 6.44 -11.72 -7.32
N ASP A 133 5.46 -10.91 -6.90
CA ASP A 133 4.35 -10.51 -7.77
C ASP A 133 4.84 -9.46 -8.76
N ARG A 134 4.70 -9.79 -10.05
CA ARG A 134 5.22 -8.97 -11.14
C ARG A 134 4.64 -7.56 -11.17
N GLU A 135 3.35 -7.39 -10.87
CA GLU A 135 2.71 -6.06 -10.88
C GLU A 135 3.20 -5.21 -9.71
N VAL A 136 3.34 -5.81 -8.52
CA VAL A 136 3.92 -5.15 -7.35
C VAL A 136 5.37 -4.76 -7.60
N ALA A 137 6.16 -5.66 -8.21
CA ALA A 137 7.55 -5.39 -8.59
C ALA A 137 7.67 -4.21 -9.57
N LEU A 138 6.86 -4.21 -10.64
CA LEU A 138 6.81 -3.10 -11.61
C LEU A 138 6.41 -1.77 -10.97
N ALA A 139 5.39 -1.78 -10.10
CA ALA A 139 4.99 -0.59 -9.35
C ALA A 139 6.13 -0.07 -8.45
N SER A 140 6.87 -0.99 -7.82
CA SER A 140 7.98 -0.67 -6.92
C SER A 140 9.16 -0.03 -7.65
N VAL A 141 9.65 -0.67 -8.71
CA VAL A 141 10.81 -0.14 -9.46
C VAL A 141 10.44 1.09 -10.30
N GLY A 142 9.19 1.20 -10.74
CA GLY A 142 8.68 2.40 -11.41
C GLY A 142 8.64 3.62 -10.50
N GLN A 143 8.33 3.41 -9.21
CA GLN A 143 8.37 4.44 -8.19
C GLN A 143 9.83 4.79 -7.79
N ASN A 144 10.67 3.78 -7.55
CA ASN A 144 12.08 3.94 -7.21
C ASN A 144 12.92 2.80 -7.76
N GLY A 145 13.75 3.08 -8.78
CA GLY A 145 14.60 2.07 -9.40
C GLY A 145 15.53 1.32 -8.43
N ASN A 146 15.91 1.93 -7.30
CA ASN A 146 16.74 1.25 -6.28
C ASN A 146 16.00 0.09 -5.59
N ALA A 147 14.67 0.05 -5.66
CA ALA A 147 13.89 -1.04 -5.08
C ALA A 147 14.19 -2.40 -5.72
N LEU A 148 14.77 -2.42 -6.93
CA LEU A 148 15.23 -3.65 -7.59
C LEU A 148 16.16 -4.49 -6.69
N GLN A 149 16.99 -3.86 -5.85
CA GLN A 149 17.91 -4.59 -4.96
C GLN A 149 17.19 -5.40 -3.88
N SER A 150 15.95 -5.01 -3.54
CA SER A 150 15.15 -5.64 -2.49
C SER A 150 14.21 -6.72 -3.03
N LEU A 151 14.11 -6.84 -4.35
CA LEU A 151 13.28 -7.83 -5.01
C LEU A 151 14.00 -9.19 -5.08
N PRO A 152 13.24 -10.30 -5.08
CA PRO A 152 13.82 -11.63 -5.16
C PRO A 152 14.44 -11.85 -6.56
N GLU A 153 15.32 -12.85 -6.66
CA GLU A 153 16.15 -13.08 -7.85
C GLU A 153 15.32 -13.23 -9.13
N GLU A 154 14.16 -13.88 -9.03
CA GLU A 154 13.24 -14.08 -10.16
C GLU A 154 12.77 -12.75 -10.75
N MET A 155 12.55 -11.72 -9.92
CA MET A 155 12.17 -10.38 -10.38
C MET A 155 13.39 -9.58 -10.89
N ARG A 156 14.58 -9.87 -10.37
CA ARG A 156 15.85 -9.30 -10.89
C ARG A 156 16.29 -9.94 -12.22
N ALA A 157 15.67 -11.07 -12.58
CA ALA A 157 15.79 -11.72 -13.88
C ALA A 157 14.59 -11.43 -14.82
N ASP A 158 13.52 -10.78 -14.34
CA ASP A 158 12.42 -10.33 -15.20
C ASP A 158 12.87 -9.11 -16.01
N ARG A 159 12.90 -9.30 -17.33
CA ARG A 159 13.39 -8.29 -18.28
C ARG A 159 12.62 -6.97 -18.20
N GLU A 160 11.29 -7.00 -18.05
CA GLU A 160 10.48 -5.79 -18.01
C GLU A 160 10.65 -5.04 -16.69
N VAL A 161 10.75 -5.78 -15.58
CA VAL A 161 11.05 -5.20 -14.25
C VAL A 161 12.40 -4.50 -14.28
N VAL A 162 13.45 -5.17 -14.79
CA VAL A 162 14.78 -4.57 -14.89
C VAL A 162 14.81 -3.38 -15.84
N LEU A 163 14.21 -3.48 -17.04
CA LEU A 163 14.12 -2.36 -17.98
C LEU A 163 13.43 -1.14 -17.34
N THR A 164 12.33 -1.37 -16.60
CA THR A 164 11.62 -0.32 -15.88
C THR A 164 12.53 0.32 -14.82
N ALA A 165 13.27 -0.50 -14.06
CA ALA A 165 14.19 -0.03 -13.02
C ALA A 165 15.35 0.81 -13.60
N VAL A 166 16.03 0.34 -14.64
CA VAL A 166 17.21 1.03 -15.21
C VAL A 166 16.84 2.30 -15.97
N ARG A 167 15.68 2.34 -16.63
CA ARG A 167 15.12 3.58 -17.20
C ARG A 167 14.83 4.61 -16.11
N ARG A 168 14.59 4.17 -14.88
CA ARG A 168 14.40 5.06 -13.73
C ARG A 168 15.70 5.47 -13.07
N LYS A 169 16.68 4.57 -12.98
CA LYS A 169 18.03 4.84 -12.46
C LYS A 169 19.02 3.81 -12.99
N GLY A 170 19.83 4.17 -13.98
CA GLY A 170 20.70 3.25 -14.72
C GLY A 170 21.72 2.51 -13.84
N SER A 171 22.21 3.16 -12.78
CA SER A 171 23.15 2.54 -11.83
C SER A 171 22.63 1.26 -11.16
N VAL A 172 21.32 0.99 -11.21
CA VAL A 172 20.70 -0.20 -10.61
C VAL A 172 20.87 -1.45 -11.47
N LEU A 173 21.43 -1.32 -12.69
CA LEU A 173 21.78 -2.44 -13.57
C LEU A 173 22.60 -3.51 -12.84
N ARG A 174 23.45 -3.11 -11.89
CA ARG A 174 24.25 -4.02 -11.05
C ARG A 174 23.45 -5.06 -10.27
N TRP A 175 22.16 -4.81 -10.05
CA TRP A 175 21.29 -5.71 -9.31
C TRP A 175 20.58 -6.73 -10.21
N ALA A 176 20.57 -6.52 -11.53
CA ALA A 176 19.95 -7.43 -12.49
C ALA A 176 20.70 -8.78 -12.56
N SER A 177 20.03 -9.81 -13.07
CA SER A 177 20.65 -11.10 -13.33
C SER A 177 21.85 -10.97 -14.27
N HIS A 178 22.74 -11.98 -14.26
CA HIS A 178 23.92 -11.99 -15.13
C HIS A 178 23.53 -11.87 -16.62
N GLU A 179 22.45 -12.53 -17.02
CA GLU A 179 21.92 -12.48 -18.40
C GLU A 179 21.52 -11.05 -18.79
N LEU A 180 20.80 -10.34 -17.93
CA LEU A 180 20.30 -8.99 -18.22
C LEU A 180 21.39 -7.91 -18.11
N ARG A 181 22.45 -8.15 -17.34
CA ARG A 181 23.66 -7.31 -17.36
C ARG A 181 24.45 -7.42 -18.67
N ASN A 182 24.21 -8.50 -19.43
CA ASN A 182 24.78 -8.74 -20.75
C ASN A 182 23.78 -8.47 -21.91
N ASP A 183 22.53 -8.09 -21.63
CA ASP A 183 21.54 -7.71 -22.64
C ASP A 183 21.84 -6.28 -23.14
N ASP A 184 22.16 -6.15 -24.42
CA ASP A 184 22.56 -4.86 -25.02
C ASP A 184 21.45 -3.80 -24.96
N GLU A 185 20.17 -4.17 -25.04
CA GLU A 185 19.06 -3.22 -24.92
C GLU A 185 18.94 -2.72 -23.47
N VAL A 186 19.09 -3.61 -22.49
CA VAL A 186 19.06 -3.25 -21.07
C VAL A 186 20.23 -2.34 -20.70
N VAL A 187 21.44 -2.66 -21.17
CA VAL A 187 22.64 -1.84 -20.96
C VAL A 187 22.51 -0.48 -21.64
N ALA A 188 21.98 -0.43 -22.86
CA ALA A 188 21.72 0.82 -23.57
C ALA A 188 20.73 1.70 -22.80
N ALA A 189 19.60 1.13 -22.35
CA ALA A 189 18.60 1.85 -21.56
C ALA A 189 19.16 2.38 -20.23
N ALA A 190 20.03 1.62 -19.56
CA ALA A 190 20.71 2.08 -18.36
C ALA A 190 21.68 3.24 -18.65
N SER A 191 22.32 3.23 -19.82
CA SER A 191 23.32 4.22 -20.22
C SER A 191 22.70 5.58 -20.62
N GLU A 192 21.39 5.64 -20.86
CA GLU A 192 20.68 6.88 -21.18
C GLU A 192 20.69 7.89 -20.01
N ASN A 193 20.79 7.41 -18.77
CA ASN A 193 20.70 8.25 -17.57
C ASN A 193 21.82 7.98 -16.54
N PHE A 194 22.75 7.08 -16.84
CA PHE A 194 23.90 6.77 -15.99
C PHE A 194 25.12 6.46 -16.85
N TYR A 195 26.26 7.08 -16.56
CA TYR A 195 27.49 6.83 -17.27
C TYR A 195 28.21 5.61 -16.67
N PHE A 196 28.52 4.62 -17.51
CA PHE A 196 29.39 3.51 -17.15
C PHE A 196 30.74 3.64 -17.87
N THR A 197 31.83 3.51 -17.13
CA THR A 197 33.15 3.28 -17.70
C THR A 197 33.22 1.89 -18.35
N ARG A 198 34.18 1.70 -19.27
CA ARG A 198 34.45 0.39 -19.87
C ARG A 198 34.79 -0.68 -18.83
N GLU A 199 35.50 -0.29 -17.78
CA GLU A 199 35.87 -1.18 -16.69
C GLU A 199 34.66 -1.58 -15.85
N GLU A 200 33.79 -0.63 -15.49
CA GLU A 200 32.55 -0.93 -14.76
C GLU A 200 31.63 -1.85 -15.57
N LEU A 201 31.44 -1.63 -16.87
CA LEU A 201 30.65 -2.55 -17.71
C LEU A 201 31.28 -3.94 -17.78
N ALA A 202 32.61 -4.03 -17.89
CA ALA A 202 33.30 -5.32 -17.88
C ALA A 202 33.12 -6.06 -16.56
N GLN A 203 33.24 -5.37 -15.42
CA GLN A 203 33.00 -5.94 -14.09
C GLN A 203 31.55 -6.38 -13.91
N LEU A 204 30.59 -5.55 -14.35
CA LEU A 204 29.17 -5.86 -14.28
C LEU A 204 28.78 -7.08 -15.12
N ARG A 205 29.42 -7.29 -16.26
CA ARG A 205 29.18 -8.44 -17.13
C ARG A 205 29.82 -9.73 -16.63
N ALA A 206 30.81 -9.63 -15.74
CA ALA A 206 31.57 -10.77 -15.23
C ALA A 206 31.12 -11.28 -13.85
N ALA A 207 30.56 -10.40 -13.01
CA ALA A 207 29.93 -10.78 -11.73
C ALA A 207 28.58 -11.46 -11.94
#